data_AF-A0A7C2JUL9-F1
#
_entry.id   AF-A0A7C2JUL9-F1
#
_cell.length_a   1.000
_cell.length_b   1.000
_cell.length_c   1.000
_cell.angle_alpha   90.00
_cell.angle_beta   90.00
_cell.angle_gamma   90.00
#
_symmetry.space_group_name_H-M   'P 1'
#
loop_
_entity.id
_entity.type
_entity.pdbx_description
1 polymer ?
#
loop_
_entity_poly.entity_id
_entity_poly.type
_entity_poly.pdbx_seq_one_letter_code
_entity_poly.pdbx_strand_id
1 'polypeptide(L)'
;MASPAHRPKWIYASAAVVAVGALYLAYELGRYRGGYALFDHRRERAELQSQLAAEREQGDELRRQLAIAETAGEIDRETYAQVEATLADLEAKIQAQEEELVFYRGIVSPQDRVAGLRIQNLEVEPSDGEGRYLVRLLLVQAIVQNRRVSGAVKLQLEGIRDGQMASFDAAELVADGESYDMAYEFRYFQGLETELVLPAGFEPQRMIVEIWPNEARAERINQTFEWPAIAG
;
A
#
# COMPACT_ATOMS: atom_id res chain seq x y z
N MET A 1 24.22 73.26 -112.57
CA MET A 1 24.69 71.91 -112.96
C MET A 1 25.42 71.31 -111.76
N ALA A 2 24.80 70.38 -111.03
CA ALA A 2 25.45 69.43 -110.13
C ALA A 2 24.45 68.30 -109.84
N SER A 3 24.80 67.08 -110.25
CA SER A 3 23.94 65.88 -110.23
C SER A 3 23.60 65.40 -108.82
N PRO A 4 22.39 64.83 -108.59
CA PRO A 4 22.09 64.17 -107.33
C PRO A 4 22.84 62.84 -107.25
N ALA A 5 23.67 62.68 -106.22
CA ALA A 5 24.40 61.45 -105.95
C ALA A 5 23.42 60.30 -105.64
N HIS A 6 23.30 59.32 -106.55
CA HIS A 6 22.61 58.07 -106.29
C HIS A 6 23.38 57.25 -105.25
N ARG A 7 22.95 57.33 -103.99
CA ARG A 7 23.38 56.37 -102.96
C ARG A 7 22.96 54.97 -103.38
N PRO A 8 23.88 53.99 -103.42
CA PRO A 8 23.56 52.72 -104.02
C PRO A 8 22.67 51.90 -103.06
N LYS A 9 21.50 51.47 -103.55
CA LYS A 9 20.41 50.86 -102.75
C LYS A 9 20.81 49.61 -101.95
N TRP A 10 21.93 48.96 -102.31
CA TRP A 10 22.46 47.79 -101.60
C TRP A 10 22.93 48.10 -100.16
N ILE A 11 23.29 49.35 -99.84
CA ILE A 11 23.69 49.77 -98.49
C ILE A 11 22.50 49.72 -97.52
N TYR A 12 21.30 50.11 -97.97
CA TYR A 12 20.09 50.04 -97.15
C TYR A 12 19.65 48.58 -96.93
N ALA A 13 19.85 47.72 -97.94
CA ALA A 13 19.56 46.29 -97.83
C ALA A 13 20.53 45.59 -96.85
N SER A 14 21.83 45.88 -96.91
CA SER A 14 22.80 45.32 -95.95
C SER A 14 22.56 45.82 -94.53
N ALA A 15 22.24 47.10 -94.36
CA ALA A 15 21.86 47.66 -93.07
C ALA A 15 20.61 46.99 -92.48
N ALA A 16 19.59 46.70 -93.32
CA ALA A 16 18.38 46.00 -92.89
C ALA A 16 18.67 44.56 -92.42
N VAL A 17 19.51 43.82 -93.15
CA VAL A 17 19.90 42.45 -92.77
C VAL A 17 20.68 42.45 -91.45
N VAL A 18 21.61 43.39 -91.27
CA VAL A 18 22.36 43.53 -90.01
C VAL A 18 21.42 43.90 -88.85
N ALA A 19 20.45 44.80 -89.08
CA ALA A 19 19.47 45.18 -88.07
C ALA A 19 18.58 44.00 -87.65
N VAL A 20 18.12 43.18 -88.60
CA VAL A 20 17.33 41.97 -88.31
C VAL A 20 18.17 40.93 -87.57
N GLY A 21 19.42 40.72 -87.98
CA GLY A 21 20.36 39.83 -87.30
C GLY A 21 20.64 40.27 -85.85
N ALA A 22 20.82 41.58 -85.63
CA ALA A 22 20.99 42.15 -84.29
C ALA A 22 19.73 42.00 -83.43
N LEU A 23 18.54 42.21 -84.00
CA LEU A 23 17.26 41.96 -83.33
C LEU A 23 17.06 40.49 -82.94
N TYR A 24 17.42 39.57 -83.84
CA TYR A 24 17.35 38.13 -83.57
C TYR A 24 18.31 37.72 -82.46
N LEU A 25 19.56 38.18 -82.50
CA LEU A 25 20.55 37.93 -81.45
C LEU A 25 20.11 38.53 -80.11
N ALA A 26 19.55 39.75 -80.11
CA ALA A 26 19.01 40.38 -78.91
C ALA A 26 17.82 39.58 -78.32
N TYR A 27 16.95 39.02 -79.18
CA TYR A 27 15.84 38.17 -78.76
C TYR A 27 16.32 36.82 -78.18
N GLU A 28 17.28 36.17 -78.83
CA GLU A 28 17.93 34.94 -78.32
C GLU A 28 18.62 35.17 -76.96
N LEU A 29 19.40 36.25 -76.84
CA LEU A 29 20.05 36.64 -75.58
C LEU A 29 19.03 36.98 -74.48
N GLY A 30 17.93 37.65 -74.83
CA GLY A 30 16.83 37.95 -73.91
C GLY A 30 16.11 36.69 -73.43
N ARG A 31 15.86 35.74 -74.34
CA ARG A 31 15.24 34.45 -74.02
C ARG A 31 16.14 33.59 -73.14
N TYR A 32 17.45 33.56 -73.42
CA TYR A 32 18.43 32.83 -72.61
C TYR A 32 18.50 33.42 -71.21
N ARG A 33 18.73 34.73 -71.06
CA ARG A 33 18.79 35.41 -69.75
C ARG A 33 17.49 35.35 -68.96
N GLY A 34 16.34 35.52 -69.62
CA GLY A 34 15.02 35.41 -68.98
C GLY A 34 14.67 33.98 -68.53
N GLY A 35 15.19 32.97 -69.23
CA GLY A 35 15.08 31.57 -68.84
C GLY A 35 15.78 31.29 -67.51
N TYR A 36 17.04 31.70 -67.34
CA TYR A 36 17.81 31.47 -66.10
C TYR A 36 17.14 32.11 -64.88
N ALA A 37 16.69 33.36 -64.98
CA ALA A 37 15.99 34.03 -63.89
C ALA A 37 14.72 33.28 -63.44
N LEU A 38 13.94 32.73 -64.39
CA LEU A 38 12.76 31.95 -64.07
C LEU A 38 13.09 30.60 -63.39
N PHE A 39 14.18 29.94 -63.79
CA PHE A 39 14.62 28.69 -63.17
C PHE A 39 15.16 28.91 -61.75
N ASP A 40 15.93 29.98 -61.52
CA ASP A 40 16.47 30.31 -60.20
C ASP A 40 15.35 30.67 -59.22
N HIS A 41 14.38 31.50 -59.62
CA HIS A 41 13.22 31.80 -58.78
C HIS A 41 12.33 30.59 -58.48
N ARG A 42 12.24 29.62 -59.40
CA ARG A 42 11.52 28.36 -59.14
C ARG A 42 12.26 27.47 -58.15
N ARG A 43 13.59 27.40 -58.24
CA ARG A 43 14.43 26.66 -57.28
C ARG A 43 14.34 27.28 -55.89
N GLU A 44 14.50 28.60 -55.79
CA GLU A 44 14.37 29.34 -54.53
C GLU A 44 12.99 29.13 -53.89
N ARG A 45 11.91 29.22 -54.68
CA ARG A 45 10.56 28.91 -54.19
C ARG A 45 10.41 27.47 -53.70
N ALA A 46 10.94 26.50 -54.45
CA ALA A 46 10.89 25.09 -54.06
C ALA A 46 11.65 24.84 -52.75
N GLU A 47 12.82 25.46 -52.60
CA GLU A 47 13.64 25.39 -51.39
C GLU A 47 12.92 26.02 -50.20
N LEU A 48 12.39 27.25 -50.34
CA LEU A 48 11.59 27.91 -49.31
C LEU A 48 10.35 27.11 -48.93
N GLN A 49 9.68 26.47 -49.89
CA GLN A 49 8.54 25.58 -49.62
C GLN A 49 8.97 24.33 -48.83
N SER A 50 10.12 23.74 -49.17
CA SER A 50 10.64 22.58 -48.41
C SER A 50 11.04 22.96 -46.99
N GLN A 51 11.68 24.13 -46.80
CA GLN A 51 12.04 24.63 -45.47
C GLN A 51 10.79 24.89 -44.66
N LEU A 52 9.78 25.55 -45.24
CA LEU A 52 8.52 25.83 -44.57
C LEU A 52 7.71 24.56 -44.25
N ALA A 53 7.82 23.51 -45.07
CA ALA A 53 7.24 22.20 -44.75
C ALA A 53 7.97 21.54 -43.57
N ALA A 54 9.30 21.55 -43.56
CA ALA A 54 10.12 21.00 -42.49
C ALA A 54 9.90 21.73 -41.16
N GLU A 55 9.85 23.07 -41.17
CA GLU A 55 9.57 23.89 -39.99
C GLU A 55 8.16 23.62 -39.43
N ARG A 56 7.17 23.40 -40.30
CA ARG A 56 5.81 23.01 -39.87
C ARG A 56 5.80 21.64 -39.22
N GLU A 57 6.49 20.67 -39.81
CA GLU A 57 6.62 19.32 -39.24
C GLU A 57 7.29 19.36 -37.86
N GLN A 58 8.37 20.13 -37.71
CA GLN A 58 9.01 20.36 -36.42
C GLN A 58 8.08 21.05 -35.42
N GLY A 59 7.32 22.06 -35.86
CA GLY A 59 6.34 22.75 -35.01
C GLY A 59 5.23 21.82 -34.52
N ASP A 60 4.73 20.93 -35.37
CA ASP A 60 3.70 19.96 -35.01
C ASP A 60 4.26 18.86 -34.08
N GLU A 61 5.50 18.42 -34.28
CA GLU A 61 6.19 17.50 -33.38
C GLU A 61 6.42 18.12 -31.99
N LEU A 62 6.91 19.36 -31.92
CA LEU A 62 7.10 20.08 -30.65
C LEU A 62 5.78 20.27 -29.90
N ARG A 63 4.68 20.59 -30.61
CA ARG A 63 3.34 20.67 -30.00
C ARG A 63 2.88 19.34 -29.43
N ARG A 64 3.14 18.24 -30.15
CA ARG A 64 2.83 16.88 -29.67
C ARG A 64 3.61 16.56 -28.41
N GLN A 65 4.91 16.85 -28.39
CA GLN A 65 5.77 16.64 -27.22
C GLN A 65 5.33 17.47 -26.03
N LEU A 66 4.95 18.73 -26.26
CA LEU A 66 4.43 19.61 -25.20
C LEU A 66 3.14 19.05 -24.60
N ALA A 67 2.18 18.63 -25.42
CA ALA A 67 0.92 18.05 -24.94
C ALA A 67 1.15 16.76 -24.12
N ILE A 68 2.10 15.91 -24.53
CA ILE A 68 2.49 14.71 -23.78
C ILE A 68 3.12 15.10 -22.44
N ALA A 69 4.04 16.08 -22.43
CA ALA A 69 4.73 16.52 -21.23
C ALA A 69 3.77 17.20 -20.22
N GLU A 70 2.82 18.00 -20.70
CA GLU A 70 1.78 18.62 -19.88
C GLU A 70 0.88 17.55 -19.23
N THR A 71 0.44 16.57 -20.02
CA THR A 71 -0.39 15.46 -19.52
C THR A 71 0.38 14.63 -18.47
N ALA A 72 1.65 14.30 -18.74
CA ALA A 72 2.49 13.58 -17.79
C ALA A 72 2.66 14.38 -16.48
N GLY A 73 2.89 15.69 -16.57
CA GLY A 73 3.00 16.55 -15.39
C GLY A 73 1.71 16.67 -14.58
N GLU A 74 0.53 16.59 -15.22
CA GLU A 74 -0.76 16.56 -14.52
C GLU A 74 -0.95 15.22 -13.78
N ILE A 75 -0.69 14.10 -14.46
CA ILE A 75 -0.75 12.75 -13.88
C ILE A 75 0.22 12.63 -12.70
N ASP A 76 1.45 13.13 -12.83
CA ASP A 76 2.45 13.08 -11.77
C ASP A 76 1.95 13.84 -10.52
N ARG A 77 1.39 15.04 -10.68
CA ARG A 77 0.85 15.82 -9.55
C ARG A 77 -0.29 15.09 -8.83
N GLU A 78 -1.21 14.50 -9.59
CA GLU A 78 -2.31 13.71 -9.01
C GLU A 78 -1.77 12.48 -8.27
N THR A 79 -0.80 11.79 -8.86
CA THR A 79 -0.14 10.63 -8.26
C THR A 79 0.58 11.00 -6.97
N TYR A 80 1.33 12.11 -6.96
CA TYR A 80 2.00 12.61 -5.76
C TYR A 80 1.00 12.95 -4.66
N ALA A 81 -0.10 13.63 -4.98
CA ALA A 81 -1.15 13.93 -4.01
C ALA A 81 -1.78 12.65 -3.42
N GLN A 82 -2.01 11.63 -4.25
CA GLN A 82 -2.53 10.34 -3.80
C GLN A 82 -1.55 9.60 -2.88
N VAL A 83 -0.24 9.66 -3.19
CA VAL A 83 0.81 9.08 -2.36
C VAL A 83 0.91 9.79 -1.01
N GLU A 84 0.89 11.12 -0.99
CA GLU A 84 0.89 11.91 0.26
C GLU A 84 -0.34 11.60 1.12
N ALA A 85 -1.53 11.52 0.52
CA ALA A 85 -2.75 11.15 1.24
C ALA A 85 -2.66 9.73 1.83
N THR A 86 -2.09 8.78 1.07
CA THR A 86 -1.90 7.40 1.53
C THR A 86 -0.87 7.33 2.67
N LEU A 87 0.20 8.11 2.60
CA LEU A 87 1.20 8.19 3.66
C LEU A 87 0.58 8.74 4.95
N ALA A 88 -0.20 9.83 4.85
CA ALA A 88 -0.90 10.40 6.00
C ALA A 88 -1.89 9.42 6.64
N ASP A 89 -2.65 8.67 5.84
CA ASP A 89 -3.55 7.62 6.33
C ASP A 89 -2.79 6.47 7.02
N LEU A 90 -1.65 6.04 6.46
CA LEU A 90 -0.79 5.03 7.07
C LEU A 90 -0.17 5.51 8.39
N GLU A 91 0.33 6.75 8.45
CA GLU A 91 0.84 7.36 9.68
C GLU A 91 -0.23 7.44 10.76
N ALA A 92 -1.45 7.85 10.40
CA ALA A 92 -2.58 7.88 11.33
C ALA A 92 -2.95 6.48 11.85
N LYS A 93 -2.92 5.46 10.99
CA LYS A 93 -3.14 4.06 11.39
C LYS A 93 -2.06 3.54 12.32
N ILE A 94 -0.78 3.86 12.05
CA ILE A 94 0.33 3.49 12.93
C ILE A 94 0.16 4.14 14.30
N GLN A 95 -0.15 5.43 14.35
CA GLN A 95 -0.39 6.13 15.62
C GLN A 95 -1.55 5.51 16.40
N ALA A 96 -2.69 5.23 15.74
CA ALA A 96 -3.83 4.59 16.38
C ALA A 96 -3.47 3.20 16.94
N GLN A 97 -2.70 2.40 16.18
CA GLN A 97 -2.23 1.09 16.65
C GLN A 97 -1.23 1.21 17.81
N GLU A 98 -0.34 2.20 17.79
CA GLU A 98 0.59 2.45 18.89
C GLU A 98 -0.13 2.86 20.17
N GLU A 99 -1.14 3.74 20.06
CA GLU A 99 -2.00 4.14 21.17
C GLU A 99 -2.76 2.94 21.75
N GLU A 100 -3.34 2.09 20.90
CA GLU A 100 -4.02 0.87 21.31
C GLU A 100 -3.05 -0.08 22.04
N LEU A 101 -1.82 -0.24 21.55
CA LEU A 101 -0.79 -1.04 22.22
C LEU A 101 -0.33 -0.42 23.55
N VAL A 102 -0.23 0.92 23.65
CA VAL A 102 0.07 1.60 24.93
C VAL A 102 -1.06 1.37 25.92
N PHE A 103 -2.31 1.47 25.49
CA PHE A 103 -3.48 1.17 26.31
C PHE A 103 -3.46 -0.29 26.80
N TYR A 104 -3.22 -1.26 25.92
CA TYR A 104 -3.08 -2.67 26.32
C TYR A 104 -1.91 -2.89 27.28
N ARG A 105 -0.76 -2.24 27.06
CA ARG A 105 0.40 -2.32 27.98
C ARG A 105 0.13 -1.63 29.33
N GLY A 106 -0.72 -0.61 29.36
CA GLY A 106 -1.12 0.06 30.59
C GLY A 106 -2.07 -0.78 31.44
N ILE A 107 -2.91 -1.60 30.79
CA ILE A 107 -3.82 -2.54 31.46
C ILE A 107 -3.09 -3.84 31.86
N VAL A 108 -2.15 -4.32 31.03
CA VAL A 108 -1.32 -5.49 31.32
C VAL A 108 -0.09 -5.04 32.12
N SER A 109 -0.25 -4.98 33.44
CA SER A 109 0.77 -4.61 34.43
C SER A 109 2.19 -5.14 34.12
N PRO A 110 3.25 -4.31 34.19
CA PRO A 110 4.60 -4.71 33.83
C PRO A 110 5.27 -5.44 35.01
N GLN A 111 5.13 -6.76 35.05
CA GLN A 111 5.96 -7.60 35.93
C GLN A 111 6.66 -8.74 35.15
N ASP A 112 6.04 -9.37 34.15
CA ASP A 112 6.57 -10.67 33.69
C ASP A 112 7.28 -10.61 32.34
N ARG A 113 8.53 -10.18 32.40
CA ARG A 113 9.52 -10.39 31.35
C ARG A 113 10.02 -11.85 31.40
N VAL A 114 9.11 -12.83 31.26
CA VAL A 114 9.45 -14.26 31.25
C VAL A 114 9.15 -14.85 29.88
N ALA A 115 10.20 -15.28 29.18
CA ALA A 115 10.07 -16.00 27.93
C ALA A 115 9.49 -17.40 28.20
N GLY A 116 8.30 -17.73 27.67
CA GLY A 116 7.73 -19.06 27.85
C GLY A 116 6.23 -19.19 27.61
N LEU A 117 5.67 -20.29 28.12
CA LEU A 117 4.24 -20.54 28.28
C LEU A 117 3.67 -19.52 29.28
N ARG A 118 2.47 -18.98 29.03
CA ARG A 118 1.79 -18.07 29.95
C ARG A 118 0.27 -18.22 29.88
N ILE A 119 -0.38 -17.76 30.94
CA ILE A 119 -1.83 -17.54 30.96
C ILE A 119 -2.08 -16.18 30.32
N GLN A 120 -2.80 -16.16 29.21
CA GLN A 120 -3.17 -14.93 28.51
C GLN A 120 -4.42 -14.30 29.10
N ASN A 121 -5.40 -15.14 29.44
CA ASN A 121 -6.68 -14.68 29.97
C ASN A 121 -7.37 -15.79 30.77
N LEU A 122 -8.17 -15.38 31.76
CA LEU A 122 -9.09 -16.22 32.51
C LEU A 122 -10.44 -15.51 32.56
N GLU A 123 -11.45 -16.10 31.96
CA GLU A 123 -12.81 -15.58 31.93
C GLU A 123 -13.71 -16.50 32.74
N VAL A 124 -14.63 -15.89 33.50
CA VAL A 124 -15.64 -16.62 34.27
C VAL A 124 -16.99 -15.98 33.96
N GLU A 125 -17.88 -16.76 33.37
CA GLU A 125 -19.21 -16.32 32.96
C GLU A 125 -20.27 -17.17 33.68
N PRO A 126 -21.40 -16.58 34.13
CA PRO A 126 -22.54 -17.37 34.58
C PRO A 126 -23.05 -18.29 33.46
N SER A 127 -23.35 -19.54 33.80
CA SER A 127 -23.90 -20.56 32.87
C SER A 127 -25.39 -20.80 33.13
N ASP A 128 -26.02 -21.67 32.34
CA ASP A 128 -27.43 -22.04 32.47
C ASP A 128 -27.68 -22.85 33.75
N GLY A 129 -28.01 -22.15 34.83
CA GLY A 129 -28.38 -22.74 36.12
C GLY A 129 -27.86 -21.94 37.30
N GLU A 130 -28.59 -21.98 38.42
CA GLU A 130 -28.17 -21.26 39.62
C GLU A 130 -26.87 -21.85 40.18
N GLY A 131 -25.88 -20.99 40.42
CA GLY A 131 -24.57 -21.39 40.92
C GLY A 131 -23.63 -22.03 39.89
N ARG A 132 -23.97 -22.02 38.60
CA ARG A 132 -23.13 -22.57 37.52
C ARG A 132 -22.31 -21.50 36.83
N TYR A 133 -21.04 -21.78 36.60
CA TYR A 133 -20.10 -20.86 35.97
C TYR A 133 -19.24 -21.57 34.93
N LEU A 134 -19.18 -21.02 33.73
CA LEU A 134 -18.25 -21.45 32.70
C LEU A 134 -16.93 -20.71 32.89
N VAL A 135 -15.87 -21.46 33.15
CA VAL A 135 -14.51 -20.96 33.24
C VAL A 135 -13.79 -21.22 31.93
N ARG A 136 -13.30 -20.16 31.28
CA ARG A 136 -12.46 -20.25 30.08
C ARG A 136 -11.06 -19.76 30.36
N LEU A 137 -10.06 -20.57 30.05
CA LEU A 137 -8.65 -20.27 30.23
C LEU A 137 -7.94 -20.26 28.88
N LEU A 138 -7.30 -19.14 28.53
CA LEU A 138 -6.49 -19.04 27.31
C LEU A 138 -5.01 -19.14 27.65
N LEU A 139 -4.37 -20.19 27.14
CA LEU A 139 -2.92 -20.39 27.24
C LEU A 139 -2.24 -19.96 25.96
N VAL A 140 -1.08 -19.28 26.07
CA VAL A 140 -0.27 -18.89 24.90
C VAL A 140 1.21 -19.16 25.14
N GLN A 141 1.93 -19.44 24.05
CA GLN A 141 3.38 -19.62 24.05
C GLN A 141 4.05 -18.55 23.18
N ALA A 142 5.16 -17.99 23.65
CA ALA A 142 5.95 -17.04 22.87
C ALA A 142 6.49 -17.65 21.55
N ILE A 143 6.36 -16.91 20.45
CA ILE A 143 6.67 -17.34 19.07
C ILE A 143 8.11 -17.86 18.88
N VAL A 144 9.04 -17.43 19.73
CA VAL A 144 10.46 -17.82 19.66
C VAL A 144 10.65 -19.34 19.85
N GLN A 145 9.74 -20.03 20.52
CA GLN A 145 9.82 -21.47 20.75
C GLN A 145 8.95 -22.23 19.74
N ASN A 146 9.57 -22.81 18.70
CA ASN A 146 8.86 -23.49 17.61
C ASN A 146 8.43 -24.95 17.94
N ARG A 147 8.13 -25.24 19.20
CA ARG A 147 7.83 -26.60 19.70
C ARG A 147 6.44 -26.67 20.29
N ARG A 148 5.83 -27.86 20.25
CA ARG A 148 4.60 -28.13 21.00
C ARG A 148 4.93 -28.22 22.49
N VAL A 149 4.06 -27.64 23.32
CA VAL A 149 4.08 -27.76 24.77
C VAL A 149 2.88 -28.59 25.20
N SER A 150 3.06 -29.41 26.23
CA SER A 150 1.96 -30.18 26.83
C SER A 150 2.07 -30.21 28.34
N GLY A 151 0.94 -30.45 29.01
CA GLY A 151 0.84 -30.47 30.45
C GLY A 151 -0.61 -30.55 30.92
N ALA A 152 -0.83 -30.20 32.19
CA ALA A 152 -2.15 -30.08 32.78
C ALA A 152 -2.28 -28.75 33.53
N VAL A 153 -3.50 -28.25 33.62
CA VAL A 153 -3.84 -27.12 34.47
C VAL A 153 -4.64 -27.60 35.68
N LYS A 154 -4.30 -27.07 36.85
CA LYS A 154 -5.11 -27.21 38.06
C LYS A 154 -5.72 -25.86 38.40
N LEU A 155 -7.01 -25.88 38.71
CA LEU A 155 -7.76 -24.72 39.13
C LEU A 155 -8.20 -24.95 40.56
N GLN A 156 -7.98 -23.96 41.42
CA GLN A 156 -8.43 -23.98 42.81
C GLN A 156 -9.20 -22.71 43.09
N LEU A 157 -10.40 -22.86 43.63
CA LEU A 157 -11.30 -21.76 43.93
C LEU A 157 -11.30 -21.49 45.43
N GLU A 158 -10.91 -20.28 45.82
CA GLU A 158 -10.91 -19.84 47.21
C GLU A 158 -11.99 -18.78 47.44
N GLY A 159 -12.64 -18.87 48.59
CA GLY A 159 -13.73 -18.00 48.95
C GLY A 159 -14.14 -18.13 50.41
N ILE A 160 -15.33 -17.64 50.72
CA ILE A 160 -15.92 -17.73 52.04
C ILE A 160 -17.13 -18.67 51.97
N ARG A 161 -17.21 -19.64 52.89
CA ARG A 161 -18.40 -20.47 53.11
C ARG A 161 -18.81 -20.35 54.56
N ASP A 162 -20.05 -20.00 54.82
CA ASP A 162 -20.60 -19.89 56.19
C ASP A 162 -19.72 -19.01 57.13
N GLY A 163 -19.10 -17.96 56.57
CA GLY A 163 -18.24 -17.02 57.30
C GLY A 163 -16.80 -17.51 57.56
N GLN A 164 -16.40 -18.67 57.04
CA GLN A 164 -15.04 -19.21 57.14
C GLN A 164 -14.39 -19.30 55.75
N MET A 165 -13.07 -19.15 55.69
CA MET A 165 -12.33 -19.38 54.45
C MET A 165 -12.47 -20.85 54.04
N ALA A 166 -12.89 -21.06 52.79
CA ALA A 166 -13.01 -22.36 52.18
C ALA A 166 -12.29 -22.36 50.83
N SER A 167 -11.73 -23.51 50.47
CA SER A 167 -11.08 -23.72 49.18
C SER A 167 -11.57 -25.04 48.59
N PHE A 168 -11.84 -25.03 47.29
CA PHE A 168 -12.28 -26.19 46.53
C PHE A 168 -11.36 -26.40 45.31
N ASP A 169 -10.99 -27.64 45.03
CA ASP A 169 -10.41 -27.98 43.73
C ASP A 169 -11.52 -27.93 42.68
N ALA A 170 -11.26 -27.33 41.53
CA ALA A 170 -12.26 -27.23 40.47
C ALA A 170 -12.75 -28.61 40.01
N ALA A 171 -11.91 -29.65 40.09
CA ALA A 171 -12.30 -31.02 39.80
C ALA A 171 -13.40 -31.55 40.73
N GLU A 172 -13.54 -31.00 41.94
CA GLU A 172 -14.62 -31.33 42.90
C GLU A 172 -15.90 -30.53 42.65
N LEU A 173 -15.83 -29.47 41.84
CA LEU A 173 -16.93 -28.58 41.53
C LEU A 173 -17.57 -28.85 40.16
N VAL A 174 -17.04 -29.80 39.38
CA VAL A 174 -17.65 -30.19 38.11
C VAL A 174 -18.98 -30.89 38.34
N ALA A 175 -19.94 -30.67 37.44
CA ALA A 175 -21.26 -31.28 37.52
C ALA A 175 -21.18 -32.83 37.48
N ASP A 176 -22.09 -33.49 38.21
CA ASP A 176 -22.17 -34.95 38.24
C ASP A 176 -22.32 -35.53 36.82
N GLY A 177 -21.33 -36.33 36.40
CA GLY A 177 -21.30 -36.99 35.09
C GLY A 177 -20.49 -36.26 34.01
N GLU A 178 -19.95 -35.07 34.31
CA GLU A 178 -19.02 -34.38 33.42
C GLU A 178 -17.56 -34.71 33.76
N SER A 179 -16.69 -34.71 32.74
CA SER A 179 -15.27 -34.97 32.92
C SER A 179 -14.49 -33.66 33.05
N TYR A 180 -13.78 -33.49 34.15
CA TYR A 180 -12.79 -32.42 34.30
C TYR A 180 -11.55 -32.75 33.44
N ASP A 181 -11.45 -32.13 32.26
CA ASP A 181 -10.27 -32.22 31.39
C ASP A 181 -9.64 -30.85 31.19
N MET A 182 -8.52 -30.65 31.88
CA MET A 182 -7.70 -29.45 31.78
C MET A 182 -6.29 -29.78 31.28
N ALA A 183 -6.15 -30.86 30.50
CA ALA A 183 -4.91 -31.17 29.78
C ALA A 183 -4.75 -30.26 28.55
N TYR A 184 -3.51 -29.85 28.26
CA TYR A 184 -3.21 -29.05 27.08
C TYR A 184 -2.10 -29.68 26.23
N GLU A 185 -2.21 -29.50 24.91
CA GLU A 185 -1.14 -29.75 23.95
C GLU A 185 -1.28 -28.77 22.77
N PHE A 186 -0.37 -27.80 22.67
CA PHE A 186 -0.45 -26.79 21.61
C PHE A 186 0.89 -26.23 21.18
N ARG A 187 0.92 -25.58 20.03
CA ARG A 187 2.11 -24.87 19.50
C ARG A 187 2.07 -23.38 19.79
N TYR A 188 0.92 -22.73 19.62
CA TYR A 188 0.79 -21.27 19.76
C TYR A 188 -0.15 -20.89 20.89
N PHE A 189 -1.38 -21.41 20.86
CA PHE A 189 -2.38 -21.16 21.89
C PHE A 189 -3.36 -22.33 21.99
N GLN A 190 -4.03 -22.45 23.13
CA GLN A 190 -5.16 -23.35 23.35
C GLN A 190 -6.09 -22.72 24.40
N GLY A 191 -7.39 -22.76 24.11
CA GLY A 191 -8.44 -22.50 25.10
C GLY A 191 -8.79 -23.79 25.82
N LEU A 192 -8.92 -23.72 27.14
CA LEU A 192 -9.45 -24.78 27.99
C LEU A 192 -10.74 -24.26 28.63
N GLU A 193 -11.76 -25.10 28.71
CA GLU A 193 -13.05 -24.73 29.27
C GLU A 193 -13.52 -25.78 30.25
N THR A 194 -14.11 -25.34 31.36
CA THR A 194 -14.75 -26.22 32.34
C THR A 194 -15.91 -25.52 33.01
N GLU A 195 -16.99 -26.24 33.27
CA GLU A 195 -18.15 -25.72 34.00
C GLU A 195 -18.05 -26.12 35.48
N LEU A 196 -18.21 -25.14 36.35
CA LEU A 196 -18.15 -25.30 37.81
C LEU A 196 -19.51 -25.02 38.43
N VAL A 197 -19.92 -25.87 39.36
CA VAL A 197 -21.13 -25.76 40.16
C VAL A 197 -20.73 -25.39 41.58
N LEU A 198 -21.01 -24.16 42.00
CA LEU A 198 -20.65 -23.67 43.32
C LEU A 198 -21.63 -24.21 44.39
N PRO A 199 -21.13 -24.67 45.55
CA PRO A 199 -21.99 -25.07 46.66
C PRO A 199 -22.82 -23.89 47.18
N ALA A 200 -24.03 -24.17 47.64
CA ALA A 200 -24.88 -23.15 48.27
C ALA A 200 -24.17 -22.50 49.47
N GLY A 201 -24.21 -21.16 49.54
CA GLY A 201 -23.57 -20.37 50.60
C GLY A 201 -22.06 -20.17 50.44
N PHE A 202 -21.48 -20.52 49.28
CA PHE A 202 -20.09 -20.22 48.95
C PHE A 202 -19.98 -18.94 48.14
N GLU A 203 -19.20 -17.98 48.65
CA GLU A 203 -18.87 -16.72 48.01
C GLU A 203 -17.44 -16.79 47.46
N PRO A 204 -17.26 -17.01 46.14
CA PRO A 204 -15.93 -17.08 45.54
C PRO A 204 -15.23 -15.72 45.59
N GLN A 205 -13.94 -15.71 45.92
CA GLN A 205 -13.13 -14.50 45.99
C GLN A 205 -12.01 -14.50 44.97
N ARG A 206 -11.34 -15.64 44.78
CA ARG A 206 -10.19 -15.73 43.89
C ARG A 206 -10.04 -17.14 43.32
N MET A 207 -9.53 -17.21 42.10
CA MET A 207 -9.18 -18.44 41.40
C MET A 207 -7.67 -18.53 41.25
N ILE A 208 -7.09 -19.59 41.78
CA ILE A 208 -5.68 -19.94 41.65
C ILE A 208 -5.54 -20.88 40.46
N VAL A 209 -4.69 -20.51 39.51
CA VAL A 209 -4.41 -21.28 38.30
C VAL A 209 -2.96 -21.77 38.35
N GLU A 210 -2.78 -23.08 38.38
CA GLU A 210 -1.46 -23.72 38.33
C GLU A 210 -1.27 -24.49 37.03
N ILE A 211 -0.24 -24.14 36.27
CA ILE A 211 0.17 -24.86 35.08
C ILE A 211 1.28 -25.84 35.44
N TRP A 212 1.07 -27.10 35.05
CA TRP A 212 1.98 -28.22 35.25
C TRP A 212 2.47 -28.74 33.89
N PRO A 213 3.59 -28.21 33.36
CA PRO A 213 4.16 -28.71 32.13
C PRO A 213 4.68 -30.15 32.28
N ASN A 214 4.56 -30.95 31.23
CA ASN A 214 5.14 -32.30 31.17
C ASN A 214 6.67 -32.29 31.02
N GLU A 215 7.24 -31.15 30.61
CA GLU A 215 8.68 -31.02 30.42
C GLU A 215 9.42 -30.87 31.76
N ALA A 216 10.35 -31.79 32.05
CA ALA A 216 11.05 -31.85 33.34
C ALA A 216 11.86 -30.60 33.73
N ARG A 217 12.14 -29.70 32.78
CA ARG A 217 12.87 -28.44 32.99
C ARG A 217 12.01 -27.18 32.84
N ALA A 218 10.72 -27.33 32.55
CA ALA A 218 9.83 -26.19 32.43
C ALA A 218 9.38 -25.72 33.82
N GLU A 219 9.33 -24.39 34.02
CA GLU A 219 8.87 -23.79 35.26
C GLU A 219 7.35 -23.96 35.40
N ARG A 220 6.90 -24.25 36.63
CA ARG A 220 5.47 -24.21 36.95
C ARG A 220 5.05 -22.76 37.06
N ILE A 221 3.90 -22.46 36.50
CA ILE A 221 3.32 -21.12 36.53
C ILE A 221 2.16 -21.17 37.51
N ASN A 222 2.20 -20.33 38.53
CA ASN A 222 1.09 -20.13 39.45
C ASN A 222 0.67 -18.67 39.36
N GLN A 223 -0.60 -18.43 39.03
CA GLN A 223 -1.19 -17.10 39.03
C GLN A 223 -2.51 -17.11 39.78
N THR A 224 -2.76 -16.04 40.52
CA THR A 224 -4.02 -15.82 41.22
C THR A 224 -4.81 -14.74 40.50
N PHE A 225 -6.05 -15.03 40.19
CA PHE A 225 -7.00 -14.10 39.59
C PHE A 225 -8.08 -13.79 40.60
N GLU A 226 -8.40 -12.51 40.76
CA GLU A 226 -9.60 -12.11 41.51
C GLU A 226 -10.82 -12.68 40.78
N TRP A 227 -11.73 -13.30 41.54
CA TRP A 227 -12.99 -13.74 40.98
C TRP A 227 -13.73 -12.49 40.52
N PRO A 228 -14.21 -12.42 39.27
CA PRO A 228 -14.92 -11.24 38.81
C PRO A 228 -16.08 -11.00 39.77
N ALA A 229 -16.04 -9.84 40.42
CA ALA A 229 -17.12 -9.41 41.29
C ALA A 229 -18.36 -9.35 40.41
N ILE A 230 -19.23 -10.36 40.56
CA ILE A 230 -20.56 -10.33 39.99
C ILE A 230 -21.27 -9.26 40.82
N ALA A 231 -21.10 -8.01 40.41
CA ALA A 231 -22.01 -6.96 40.80
C ALA A 231 -23.35 -7.37 40.18
N GLY A 232 -24.20 -7.96 41.02
CA GLY A 232 -25.61 -8.15 40.71
C GLY A 232 -26.30 -6.83 40.44
#